data_AF-A0A7F8Q2Q5-F1
#
_entry.id   AF-A0A7F8Q2Q5-F1
#
_cell.length_a   1.000
_cell.length_b   1.000
_cell.length_c   1.000
_cell.angle_alpha   90.00
_cell.angle_beta   90.00
_cell.angle_gamma   90.00
#
_symmetry.space_group_name_H-M   'P 1'
#
loop_
_entity.id
_entity.type
_entity.pdbx_description
1 polymer ?
#
loop_
_entity_poly.entity_id
_entity_poly.type
_entity_poly.pdbx_seq_one_letter_code
_entity_poly.pdbx_strand_id
1 'polypeptide(L)' 'MTFRDLDNDLMKYAAFQTLDGEIDLKLLTKVLAPEHEVREDDISWDWDHLYTEVSSELLTEWDLLREEPVGQPVHP' A
#
# COMPACT_ATOMS: atom_id res chain seq x y z
N MET A 1 -21.81 -1.94 -5.58
CA MET A 1 -20.90 -3.01 -5.18
C MET A 1 -20.36 -2.63 -3.81
N THR A 2 -20.79 -3.33 -2.76
CA THR A 2 -20.33 -3.09 -1.39
C THR A 2 -19.32 -4.15 -0.98
N PHE A 3 -18.47 -3.88 0.01
CA PHE A 3 -17.51 -4.85 0.57
C PHE A 3 -18.18 -6.17 0.97
N ARG A 4 -19.46 -6.10 1.40
CA ARG A 4 -20.30 -7.25 1.73
C ARG A 4 -20.70 -8.10 0.52
N ASP A 5 -20.83 -7.49 -0.66
CA ASP A 5 -21.11 -8.22 -1.89
C ASP A 5 -19.85 -8.97 -2.37
N LEU A 6 -18.67 -8.34 -2.20
CA LEU A 6 -17.38 -8.97 -2.48
C LEU A 6 -17.08 -10.13 -1.50
N ASP A 7 -17.36 -9.96 -0.21
CA ASP A 7 -17.24 -11.01 0.80
C ASP A 7 -18.17 -12.20 0.52
N ASN A 8 -19.41 -11.92 0.09
CA ASN A 8 -20.35 -12.95 -0.35
C ASN A 8 -19.87 -13.68 -1.60
N ASP A 9 -19.30 -12.98 -2.58
CA ASP A 9 -18.76 -13.61 -3.78
C ASP A 9 -17.50 -14.42 -3.44
N LEU A 10 -16.65 -13.93 -2.54
CA LEU A 10 -15.47 -14.65 -2.05
C LEU A 10 -15.85 -15.96 -1.31
N MET A 11 -16.93 -15.94 -0.54
CA MET A 11 -17.48 -17.13 0.14
C MET A 11 -18.21 -18.09 -0.82
N LYS A 12 -18.84 -17.57 -1.87
CA LYS A 12 -19.61 -18.36 -2.85
C LYS A 12 -18.75 -19.00 -3.94
N TYR A 13 -17.71 -18.31 -4.40
CA TYR A 13 -16.77 -18.86 -5.34
C TYR A 13 -15.77 -19.72 -4.58
N ALA A 14 -15.75 -20.99 -4.96
CA ALA A 14 -14.92 -22.09 -4.50
C ALA A 14 -13.38 -21.85 -4.55
N ALA A 15 -12.89 -20.60 -4.55
CA ALA A 15 -11.47 -20.28 -4.43
C ALA A 15 -10.87 -20.96 -3.20
N PHE A 16 -11.60 -21.01 -2.09
CA PHE A 16 -11.20 -21.75 -0.88
C PHE A 16 -11.40 -23.27 -0.95
N GLN A 17 -12.26 -23.80 -1.82
CA GLN A 17 -12.41 -25.27 -1.97
C GLN A 17 -11.22 -25.89 -2.71
N THR A 18 -10.53 -25.13 -3.57
CA THR A 18 -9.22 -25.53 -4.12
C THR A 18 -8.08 -25.36 -3.10
N LEU A 19 -8.26 -24.50 -2.10
CA LEU A 19 -7.28 -24.25 -1.03
C LEU A 19 -7.40 -25.27 0.13
N ASP A 20 -8.56 -25.91 0.31
CA ASP A 20 -8.81 -26.86 1.40
C ASP A 20 -8.17 -28.23 1.09
N GLY A 21 -6.87 -28.34 1.36
CA GLY A 21 -6.09 -29.59 1.30
C GLY A 21 -4.77 -29.49 0.55
N GLU A 22 -4.65 -28.63 -0.47
CA GLU A 22 -3.43 -28.48 -1.29
C GLU A 22 -2.61 -27.22 -0.97
N ILE A 23 -3.22 -26.16 -0.43
CA ILE A 23 -2.55 -24.88 -0.16
C ILE A 23 -2.75 -24.50 1.31
N ASP A 24 -1.67 -24.54 2.10
CA ASP A 24 -1.70 -24.14 3.50
C ASP A 24 -1.78 -22.61 3.65
N LEU A 25 -3.00 -22.10 3.75
CA LEU A 25 -3.28 -20.68 4.01
C LEU A 25 -2.71 -20.17 5.33
N LYS A 26 -2.37 -21.05 6.29
CA LYS A 26 -1.71 -20.63 7.54
C LYS A 26 -0.34 -20.03 7.27
N LEU A 27 0.32 -20.41 6.16
CA LEU A 27 1.58 -19.80 5.78
C LEU A 27 1.41 -18.33 5.42
N LEU A 28 0.34 -17.97 4.70
CA LEU A 28 0.01 -16.59 4.37
C LEU A 28 -0.26 -15.80 5.66
N THR A 29 -0.99 -16.37 6.62
CA THR A 29 -1.28 -15.69 7.90
C THR A 29 -0.04 -15.34 8.73
N LYS A 30 1.12 -15.95 8.48
CA LYS A 30 2.38 -15.61 9.16
C LYS A 30 3.03 -14.33 8.64
N VAL A 31 2.63 -13.87 7.45
CA VAL A 31 3.17 -12.67 6.78
C VAL A 31 2.11 -11.59 6.57
N LEU A 32 0.89 -11.79 7.08
CA LEU A 32 -0.14 -10.75 7.08
C LEU A 32 0.19 -9.72 8.15
N ALA A 33 0.09 -8.44 7.79
CA ALA A 33 0.05 -7.36 8.76
C ALA A 33 -1.23 -7.48 9.62
N PRO A 34 -1.17 -7.11 10.91
CA PRO A 34 -2.35 -7.03 11.76
C PRO A 34 -3.46 -6.17 11.14
N GLU A 35 -4.73 -6.58 11.29
CA GLU A 35 -5.89 -5.89 10.69
C GLU A 35 -5.89 -4.38 11.02
N HIS A 36 -5.60 -4.02 12.27
CA HIS A 36 -5.60 -2.64 12.72
C HIS A 36 -4.49 -1.77 12.10
N GLU A 37 -3.43 -2.38 11.54
CA GLU A 37 -2.35 -1.64 10.86
C GLU A 37 -2.70 -1.35 9.39
N VAL A 38 -3.60 -2.13 8.80
CA VAL A 38 -3.98 -2.03 7.38
C VAL A 38 -5.42 -1.53 7.17
N ARG A 39 -6.19 -1.43 8.24
CA ARG A 39 -7.57 -0.96 8.18
C ARG A 39 -7.58 0.54 7.96
N GLU A 40 -8.04 0.93 6.79
CA GLU A 40 -8.32 2.33 6.45
C GLU A 40 -9.77 2.68 6.75
N ASP A 41 -10.03 3.95 7.06
CA ASP A 41 -11.39 4.45 7.22
C ASP A 41 -12.09 4.56 5.85
N ASP A 42 -13.36 4.15 5.79
CA ASP A 42 -14.19 4.29 4.59
C ASP A 42 -14.65 5.75 4.44
N ILE A 43 -13.73 6.60 4.00
CA ILE A 43 -13.95 8.02 3.76
C ILE A 43 -13.84 8.35 2.28
N SER A 44 -14.60 9.35 1.83
CA SER A 44 -14.45 9.87 0.48
C SER A 44 -13.10 10.55 0.32
N TRP A 45 -12.34 10.18 -0.69
CA TRP A 45 -11.05 10.80 -0.98
C TRP A 45 -11.25 12.18 -1.60
N ASP A 46 -10.51 13.16 -1.10
CA ASP A 46 -10.34 14.46 -1.77
C ASP A 46 -9.14 14.35 -2.71
N TRP A 47 -9.43 14.06 -3.98
CA TRP A 47 -8.40 13.84 -5.00
C TRP A 47 -7.57 15.10 -5.30
N ASP A 48 -8.17 16.30 -5.18
CA ASP A 48 -7.46 17.56 -5.42
C ASP A 48 -6.43 17.80 -4.31
N HIS A 49 -6.83 17.54 -3.06
CA HIS A 49 -5.95 17.61 -1.91
C HIS A 49 -4.82 16.58 -1.99
N LEU A 50 -5.17 15.30 -2.22
CA LEU A 50 -4.20 14.20 -2.30
C LEU A 50 -3.17 14.43 -3.41
N TYR A 51 -3.62 14.86 -4.59
CA TYR A 51 -2.73 15.17 -5.70
C TYR A 51 -1.76 16.30 -5.35
N THR A 52 -2.26 17.36 -4.71
CA THR A 52 -1.43 18.50 -4.30
C THR A 52 -0.36 18.08 -3.30
N GLU A 53 -0.74 17.31 -2.28
CA GLU A 53 0.19 16.81 -1.26
C GLU A 53 1.29 15.96 -1.87
N VAL A 54 0.93 14.91 -2.62
CA VAL A 54 1.89 14.00 -3.27
C VAL A 54 2.79 14.75 -4.26
N SER A 55 2.23 15.66 -5.05
CA SER A 55 3.04 16.45 -6.00
C SER A 55 4.05 17.36 -5.30
N SER A 56 3.67 17.96 -4.17
CA SER A 56 4.54 18.82 -3.36
C SER A 56 5.67 18.02 -2.70
N GLU A 57 5.37 16.84 -2.16
CA GLU A 57 6.38 15.94 -1.60
C GLU A 57 7.39 15.54 -2.67
N LEU A 58 6.92 15.07 -3.84
CA LEU A 58 7.80 14.69 -4.95
C LEU A 58 8.66 15.86 -5.45
N LEU A 59 8.09 17.07 -5.57
CA LEU A 59 8.84 18.27 -5.94
C LEU A 59 9.94 18.59 -4.92
N THR A 60 9.61 18.50 -3.63
CA THR A 60 10.56 18.76 -2.54
C THR A 60 11.70 17.73 -2.54
N GLU A 61 11.38 16.44 -2.69
CA GLU A 61 12.38 15.37 -2.81
C GLU A 61 13.30 15.59 -4.02
N TRP A 62 12.73 15.99 -5.16
CA TRP A 62 13.50 16.31 -6.36
C TRP A 62 14.43 17.51 -6.17
N ASP A 63 13.97 18.57 -5.51
CA ASP A 63 14.79 19.74 -5.24
C ASP A 63 15.93 19.41 -4.26
N LEU A 64 15.68 18.61 -3.22
CA LEU A 64 16.71 18.13 -2.29
C LEU A 64 17.79 17.30 -3.01
N LEU A 65 17.40 16.42 -3.93
CA LEU A 65 18.34 15.65 -4.76
C LEU A 65 19.18 16.53 -5.69
N ARG A 66 18.69 17.71 -6.08
CA ARG A 66 19.41 18.68 -6.92
C ARG A 66 20.35 19.57 -6.10
N GLU A 67 20.06 19.77 -4.82
CA GLU A 67 20.88 20.57 -3.90
C GLU A 67 22.01 19.77 -3.21
N GLU A 68 22.06 18.44 -3.35
CA GLU A 68 23.21 17.62 -2.95
C GLU A 68 24.48 18.10 -3.68
N PRO A 69 25.48 18.68 -2.98
CA PRO A 69 26.66 19.24 -3.63
C PRO A 69 27.54 18.10 -4.17
N VAL A 70 27.59 17.96 -5.50
CA VAL A 70 28.64 17.21 -6.18
C VAL A 70 29.97 17.94 -5.99
N GLY A 71 30.68 17.54 -4.93
CA GLY A 71 32.14 17.49 -4.84
C GLY A 71 32.87 18.75 -4.38
N GLN A 72 33.80 18.56 -3.45
CA GLN A 72 35.17 19.06 -3.62
C GLN A 72 36.14 18.16 -2.82
N PRO A 73 37.20 17.61 -3.44
CA PRO A 73 38.22 16.87 -2.72
C PRO A 73 39.02 17.86 -1.87
N VAL A 74 39.05 17.60 -0.57
CA VAL A 74 39.97 18.24 0.37
C VAL A 74 41.37 17.83 -0.04
N HIS A 75 42.28 18.76 -0.32
CA HIS A 75 43.72 18.64 -0.01
C HIS A 75 44.49 19.95 -0.31
N PRO A 76 45.66 20.15 0.34
CA PRO A 76 46.10 21.41 0.97
C PRO A 76 46.85 22.40 0.06
#